data_AF-A0A9D2IQ98-F1
#
_entry.id   AF-A0A9D2IQ98-F1
#
_cell.length_a   1.000
_cell.length_b   1.000
_cell.length_c   1.000
_cell.angle_alpha   90.00
_cell.angle_beta   90.00
_cell.angle_gamma   90.00
#
_symmetry.space_group_name_H-M   'P 1'
#
loop_
_entity.id
_entity.type
_entity.pdbx_description
1 polymer ?
#
loop_
_entity_poly.entity_id
_entity_poly.type
_entity_poly.pdbx_seq_one_letter_code
_entity_poly.pdbx_strand_id
1 'polypeptide(L)'
;MLLRNVEVRRTVSVFLVVGVAGVAAAWALEGPAAAAVVAATAAILLAVFLVSTRLRYRTIARMAAQVDAVLHDERDVSFERMREGELAILASELDKMCSRLALANEDLLREKNALADALADVSHQIKTPLTSLSLMTSLTRGALVADGDHVGEVKRLRTM
;
A
#
# COMPACT_ATOMS: atom_id res chain seq x y z
N MET A 1 -12.04 16.00 -18.05
CA MET A 1 -11.84 15.57 -16.64
C MET A 1 -11.23 16.63 -15.71
N LEU A 2 -10.48 17.65 -16.17
CA LEU A 2 -9.98 18.72 -15.26
C LEU A 2 -11.07 19.59 -14.61
N LEU A 3 -12.13 19.93 -15.35
CA LEU A 3 -13.24 20.75 -14.86
C LEU A 3 -14.15 20.03 -13.85
N ARG A 4 -13.89 18.74 -13.58
CA ARG A 4 -14.62 17.99 -12.54
C ARG A 4 -14.10 18.34 -11.14
N ASN A 5 -12.88 18.87 -11.04
CA ASN A 5 -12.36 19.29 -9.75
C ASN A 5 -12.96 20.65 -9.36
N VAL A 6 -13.67 20.67 -8.23
CA VAL A 6 -14.40 21.84 -7.73
C VAL A 6 -13.45 23.01 -7.47
N GLU A 7 -12.22 22.73 -7.03
CA GLU A 7 -11.20 23.76 -6.77
C GLU A 7 -10.76 24.44 -8.06
N VAL A 8 -10.39 23.65 -9.09
CA VAL A 8 -9.99 24.19 -10.40
C VAL A 8 -11.13 25.00 -11.02
N ARG A 9 -12.38 24.50 -10.91
CA ARG A 9 -13.55 25.23 -11.40
C ARG A 9 -13.75 26.56 -10.66
N ARG A 10 -13.59 26.57 -9.34
CA ARG A 10 -13.71 27.79 -8.52
C ARG A 10 -12.62 28.80 -8.89
N THR A 11 -11.35 28.38 -8.99
CA THR A 11 -10.26 29.27 -9.38
C THR A 11 -10.46 29.85 -10.78
N VAL A 12 -10.87 29.02 -11.75
CA VAL A 12 -11.18 29.49 -13.11
C VAL A 12 -12.35 30.48 -13.11
N SER A 13 -13.41 30.22 -12.32
CA SER A 13 -14.53 31.16 -12.23
C SER A 13 -14.13 32.51 -11.64
N VAL A 14 -13.31 32.52 -10.59
CA VAL A 14 -12.80 33.77 -10.00
C VAL A 14 -11.90 34.50 -11.00
N PHE A 15 -11.02 33.78 -11.69
CA PHE A 15 -10.16 34.35 -12.72
C PHE A 15 -10.97 34.98 -13.86
N LEU A 16 -12.04 34.33 -14.32
CA LEU A 16 -12.92 34.88 -15.35
C LEU A 16 -13.63 36.16 -14.88
N VAL A 17 -14.14 36.18 -13.64
CA VAL A 17 -14.78 37.38 -13.07
C VAL A 17 -13.80 38.55 -13.01
N VAL A 18 -12.59 38.31 -12.48
CA VAL A 18 -11.54 39.34 -12.41
C VAL A 18 -11.09 39.78 -13.80
N GLY A 19 -10.94 38.85 -14.73
CA GLY A 19 -10.58 39.13 -16.11
C GLY A 19 -11.61 39.99 -16.84
N VAL A 20 -12.90 39.67 -16.70
CA VAL A 20 -14.00 40.46 -17.29
C VAL A 20 -14.03 41.87 -16.69
N ALA A 21 -13.88 41.99 -15.37
CA ALA A 21 -13.82 43.30 -14.70
C ALA A 21 -12.62 44.13 -15.19
N GLY A 22 -11.45 43.51 -15.35
CA GLY A 22 -10.25 44.18 -15.88
C GLY A 22 -10.42 44.65 -17.33
N VAL A 23 -11.02 43.82 -18.19
CA VAL A 23 -11.31 44.18 -19.59
C VAL A 23 -12.33 45.33 -19.66
N ALA A 24 -13.37 45.30 -18.83
CA ALA A 24 -14.37 46.37 -18.76
C ALA A 24 -13.77 47.70 -18.29
N ALA A 25 -12.89 47.66 -17.28
CA ALA A 25 -12.18 48.85 -16.80
C ALA A 25 -11.25 49.44 -17.87
N ALA A 26 -10.47 48.58 -18.55
CA ALA A 26 -9.59 49.02 -19.65
C ALA A 26 -10.37 49.64 -20.81
N TRP A 27 -11.54 49.09 -21.13
CA TRP A 27 -12.43 49.64 -22.15
C TRP A 27 -12.95 51.03 -21.77
N ALA A 28 -13.32 51.24 -20.50
CA ALA A 28 -13.85 52.51 -20.02
C ALA A 28 -12.80 53.63 -19.91
N LEU A 29 -11.53 53.30 -19.64
CA LEU A 29 -10.45 54.27 -19.43
C LEU A 29 -9.76 54.69 -20.74
N GLU A 30 -9.39 53.71 -21.58
CA GLU A 30 -8.52 53.95 -22.74
C GLU A 30 -9.07 53.37 -24.06
N GLY A 31 -10.28 52.80 -24.03
CA GLY A 31 -10.98 52.34 -25.22
C GLY A 31 -10.68 50.90 -25.67
N PRO A 32 -11.12 50.51 -26.88
CA PRO A 32 -11.17 49.11 -27.31
C PRO A 32 -9.80 48.46 -27.55
N ALA A 33 -8.78 49.24 -27.93
CA ALA A 33 -7.43 48.72 -28.14
C ALA A 33 -6.79 48.23 -26.82
N ALA A 34 -6.93 49.00 -25.74
CA ALA A 34 -6.45 48.62 -24.42
C ALA A 34 -7.19 47.38 -23.88
N ALA A 35 -8.51 47.32 -24.06
CA ALA A 35 -9.32 46.16 -23.68
C ALA A 35 -8.88 44.87 -24.40
N ALA A 36 -8.53 44.94 -25.68
CA ALA A 36 -8.05 43.79 -26.44
C ALA A 36 -6.71 43.24 -25.92
N VAL A 37 -5.77 44.12 -25.55
CA VAL A 37 -4.47 43.72 -24.97
C VAL A 37 -4.66 43.05 -23.60
N VAL A 38 -5.52 43.61 -22.75
CA VAL A 38 -5.84 43.03 -21.43
C VAL A 38 -6.52 41.66 -21.58
N ALA A 39 -7.46 41.53 -22.52
CA ALA A 39 -8.12 40.26 -22.80
C ALA A 39 -7.14 39.19 -23.30
N ALA A 40 -6.26 39.54 -24.23
CA ALA A 40 -5.24 38.64 -24.75
C ALA A 40 -4.28 38.17 -23.63
N THR A 41 -3.84 39.09 -22.78
CA THR A 41 -2.96 38.80 -21.64
C THR A 41 -3.65 37.88 -20.64
N ALA A 42 -4.91 38.15 -20.27
CA ALA A 42 -5.69 37.31 -19.39
C ALA A 42 -5.90 35.90 -19.96
N ALA A 43 -6.14 35.78 -21.28
CA ALA A 43 -6.29 34.50 -21.95
C ALA A 43 -5.00 33.67 -21.93
N ILE A 44 -3.84 34.31 -22.16
CA ILE A 44 -2.53 33.65 -22.10
C ILE A 44 -2.26 33.14 -20.68
N LEU A 45 -2.46 33.99 -19.66
CA LEU A 45 -2.28 33.60 -18.26
C LEU A 45 -3.18 32.42 -17.87
N LEU A 46 -4.45 32.44 -18.29
CA LEU A 46 -5.38 31.34 -18.07
C LEU A 46 -4.90 30.05 -18.77
N ALA A 47 -4.41 30.14 -20.00
CA ALA A 47 -3.91 28.99 -20.74
C ALA A 47 -2.69 28.37 -20.05
N VAL A 48 -1.71 29.18 -19.63
CA VAL A 48 -0.52 28.74 -18.88
C VAL A 48 -0.93 28.06 -17.57
N PHE A 49 -1.85 28.67 -16.82
CA PHE A 49 -2.39 28.09 -15.59
C PHE A 49 -3.02 26.72 -15.85
N LEU A 50 -3.93 26.62 -16.83
CA LEU A 50 -4.61 25.38 -17.15
C LEU A 50 -3.64 24.28 -17.57
N VAL A 51 -2.64 24.59 -18.42
CA VAL A 51 -1.62 23.62 -18.84
C VAL A 51 -0.79 23.13 -17.65
N SER A 52 -0.33 24.04 -16.78
CA SER A 52 0.42 23.71 -15.57
C SER A 52 -0.40 22.80 -14.65
N THR A 53 -1.68 23.13 -14.41
CA THR A 53 -2.60 22.28 -13.64
C THR A 53 -2.79 20.91 -14.29
N ARG A 54 -2.95 20.84 -15.63
CA ARG A 54 -3.08 19.55 -16.35
C ARG A 54 -1.87 18.66 -16.12
N LEU A 55 -0.67 19.22 -16.22
CA LEU A 55 0.58 18.49 -16.02
C LEU A 55 0.69 17.98 -14.58
N ARG A 56 0.39 18.81 -13.57
CA ARG A 56 0.36 18.40 -12.16
C ARG A 56 -0.59 17.22 -11.91
N TYR A 57 -1.84 17.31 -12.36
CA TYR A 57 -2.82 16.22 -12.18
C TYR A 57 -2.40 14.92 -12.87
N ARG A 58 -1.81 15.00 -14.06
CA ARG A 58 -1.28 13.81 -14.76
C ARG A 58 -0.14 13.15 -14.02
N THR A 59 0.72 13.94 -13.37
CA THR A 59 1.81 13.42 -12.55
C THR A 59 1.28 12.75 -11.28
N ILE A 60 0.31 13.37 -10.59
CA ILE A 60 -0.35 12.77 -9.42
C ILE A 60 -1.06 11.45 -9.79
N ALA A 61 -1.78 11.42 -10.92
CA ALA A 61 -2.44 10.21 -11.38
C ALA A 61 -1.46 9.07 -11.69
N ARG A 62 -0.26 9.40 -12.22
CA ARG A 62 0.81 8.43 -12.42
C ARG A 62 1.34 7.87 -11.10
N MET A 63 1.64 8.73 -10.12
CA MET A 63 2.05 8.27 -8.79
C MET A 63 1.00 7.35 -8.15
N ALA A 64 -0.28 7.70 -8.26
CA ALA A 64 -1.36 6.89 -7.70
C ALA A 64 -1.41 5.51 -8.35
N ALA A 65 -1.27 5.43 -9.67
CA ALA A 65 -1.18 4.15 -10.38
C ALA A 65 0.06 3.34 -9.98
N GLN A 66 1.18 4.01 -9.71
CA GLN A 66 2.42 3.37 -9.25
C GLN A 66 2.27 2.79 -7.85
N VAL A 67 1.65 3.52 -6.92
CA VAL A 67 1.32 2.99 -5.59
C VAL A 67 0.37 1.80 -5.68
N ASP A 68 -0.63 1.88 -6.56
CA ASP A 68 -1.58 0.78 -6.79
C ASP A 68 -0.85 -0.48 -7.31
N ALA A 69 0.10 -0.33 -8.24
CA ALA A 69 0.92 -1.44 -8.74
C ALA A 69 1.79 -2.08 -7.64
N VAL A 70 2.43 -1.28 -6.78
CA VAL A 70 3.19 -1.79 -5.62
C VAL A 70 2.29 -2.58 -4.67
N LEU A 71 1.06 -2.11 -4.42
CA LEU A 71 0.10 -2.81 -3.56
C LEU A 71 -0.38 -4.15 -4.16
N HIS A 72 -0.26 -4.33 -5.47
CA HIS A 72 -0.63 -5.57 -6.17
C HIS A 72 0.58 -6.48 -6.50
N ASP A 73 1.74 -6.27 -5.85
CA ASP A 73 2.99 -7.06 -5.99
C ASP A 73 3.63 -7.00 -7.40
N GLU A 74 3.33 -5.96 -8.19
CA GLU A 74 4.08 -5.66 -9.42
C GLU A 74 5.40 -4.95 -9.05
N ARG A 75 6.47 -5.72 -8.91
CA ARG A 75 7.75 -5.33 -8.30
C ARG A 75 8.65 -4.37 -9.09
N ASP A 76 8.17 -3.74 -10.16
CA ASP A 76 9.05 -2.90 -10.99
C ASP A 76 8.40 -1.55 -11.30
N VAL A 77 8.47 -0.64 -10.32
CA VAL A 77 7.89 0.69 -10.42
C VAL A 77 8.94 1.75 -10.13
N SER A 78 9.75 2.07 -11.15
CA SER A 78 10.75 3.14 -11.09
C SER A 78 10.08 4.53 -11.07
N PHE A 79 10.33 5.29 -10.00
CA PHE A 79 9.90 6.69 -9.83
C PHE A 79 10.89 7.72 -10.44
N GLU A 80 11.93 7.28 -11.16
CA GLU A 80 13.09 8.13 -11.54
C GLU A 80 12.82 9.25 -12.55
N ARG A 81 11.67 9.27 -13.22
CA ARG A 81 11.41 10.23 -14.32
C ARG A 81 10.54 11.43 -13.91
N MET A 82 10.89 12.08 -12.82
CA MET A 82 10.21 13.31 -12.40
C MET A 82 11.16 14.52 -12.32
N ARG A 83 10.90 15.50 -13.19
CA ARG A 83 11.54 16.83 -13.19
C ARG A 83 11.43 17.49 -11.82
N GLU A 84 12.50 18.13 -11.36
CA GLU A 84 12.57 18.89 -10.11
C GLU A 84 11.29 19.70 -9.83
N GLY A 85 10.78 19.55 -8.61
CA GLY A 85 9.57 20.19 -8.12
C GLY A 85 9.01 19.47 -6.89
N GLU A 86 8.03 20.07 -6.21
CA GLU A 86 7.39 19.51 -5.00
C GLU A 86 6.86 18.08 -5.22
N LEU A 87 6.35 17.80 -6.42
CA LEU A 87 5.87 16.48 -6.79
C LEU A 87 7.02 15.46 -6.89
N ALA A 88 8.22 15.83 -7.36
CA ALA A 88 9.37 14.92 -7.43
C ALA A 88 9.84 14.47 -6.04
N ILE A 89 9.81 15.39 -5.07
CA ILE A 89 10.09 15.07 -3.66
C ILE A 89 9.06 14.07 -3.14
N LEU A 90 7.77 14.31 -3.40
CA LEU A 90 6.70 13.40 -3.00
C LEU A 90 6.86 12.01 -3.64
N ALA A 91 7.23 11.93 -4.92
CA ALA A 91 7.51 10.66 -5.59
C ALA A 91 8.64 9.89 -4.91
N SER A 92 9.75 10.56 -4.61
CA SER A 92 10.88 9.93 -3.92
C SER A 92 10.50 9.44 -2.52
N GLU A 93 9.69 10.20 -1.78
CA GLU A 93 9.25 9.77 -0.45
C GLU A 93 8.27 8.59 -0.51
N LEU A 94 7.36 8.57 -1.49
CA LEU A 94 6.49 7.42 -1.76
C LEU A 94 7.29 6.17 -2.14
N ASP A 95 8.32 6.31 -2.98
CA ASP A 95 9.21 5.21 -3.36
C ASP A 95 9.92 4.61 -2.15
N LYS A 96 10.51 5.46 -1.28
CA LYS A 96 11.13 5.00 -0.03
C LYS A 96 10.12 4.29 0.88
N MET A 97 8.89 4.78 0.99
CA MET A 97 7.84 4.12 1.77
C MET A 97 7.49 2.75 1.19
N CYS A 98 7.31 2.65 -0.13
CA CYS A 98 7.03 1.41 -0.83
C CYS A 98 8.17 0.38 -0.64
N SER A 99 9.42 0.81 -0.80
CA SER A 99 10.60 -0.03 -0.59
C SER A 99 10.68 -0.57 0.85
N ARG A 100 10.45 0.28 1.86
CA ARG A 100 10.41 -0.16 3.26
C ARG A 100 9.28 -1.14 3.54
N LEU A 101 8.12 -0.94 2.94
CA LEU A 101 6.99 -1.85 3.08
C LEU A 101 7.30 -3.24 2.49
N ALA A 102 7.95 -3.28 1.32
CA ALA A 102 8.39 -4.53 0.70
C ALA A 102 9.40 -5.28 1.58
N LEU A 103 10.42 -4.58 2.10
CA LEU A 103 11.41 -5.16 3.00
C LEU A 103 10.76 -5.70 4.29
N ALA A 104 9.85 -4.94 4.90
CA ALA A 104 9.14 -5.37 6.11
C ALA A 104 8.28 -6.63 5.87
N ASN A 105 7.68 -6.76 4.68
CA ASN A 105 6.90 -7.94 4.32
C ASN A 105 7.81 -9.17 4.14
N GLU A 106 8.97 -9.03 3.49
CA GLU A 106 9.95 -10.11 3.41
C GLU A 106 10.43 -10.57 4.78
N ASP A 107 10.71 -9.64 5.69
CA ASP A 107 11.14 -9.98 7.05
C ASP A 107 10.03 -10.70 7.84
N LEU A 108 8.77 -10.26 7.72
CA LEU A 108 7.63 -10.95 8.31
C LEU A 108 7.45 -12.38 7.77
N LEU A 109 7.65 -12.59 6.47
CA LEU A 109 7.60 -13.92 5.88
C LEU A 109 8.73 -14.82 6.37
N ARG A 110 9.94 -14.29 6.52
CA ARG A 110 11.08 -15.01 7.11
C ARG A 110 10.78 -15.41 8.55
N GLU A 111 10.28 -14.48 9.37
CA GLU A 111 9.95 -14.73 10.77
C GLU A 111 8.83 -15.77 10.91
N LYS A 112 7.78 -15.68 10.08
CA LYS A 112 6.71 -16.68 10.02
C LYS A 112 7.24 -18.08 9.70
N ASN A 113 8.13 -18.20 8.71
CA ASN A 113 8.71 -19.49 8.34
C ASN A 113 9.60 -20.05 9.45
N ALA A 114 10.44 -19.21 10.06
CA ALA A 114 11.26 -19.60 11.20
C ALA A 114 10.41 -20.09 12.39
N LEU A 115 9.28 -19.42 12.66
CA LEU A 115 8.33 -19.86 13.69
C LEU A 115 7.69 -21.21 13.34
N ALA A 116 7.32 -21.42 12.07
CA ALA A 116 6.73 -22.68 11.61
C ALA A 116 7.72 -23.85 11.74
N ASP A 117 8.98 -23.63 11.37
CA ASP A 117 10.05 -24.63 11.50
C ASP A 117 10.32 -24.96 12.98
N ALA A 118 10.39 -23.95 13.85
CA ALA A 118 10.54 -24.15 15.29
C ALA A 118 9.36 -24.94 15.89
N LEU A 119 8.13 -24.65 15.46
CA LEU A 119 6.94 -25.42 15.87
C LEU A 119 6.99 -26.88 15.39
N ALA A 120 7.47 -27.12 14.17
CA ALA A 120 7.64 -28.46 13.63
C ALA A 120 8.67 -29.27 14.43
N ASP A 121 9.80 -28.65 14.78
CA ASP A 121 10.84 -29.26 15.60
C ASP A 121 10.32 -29.59 17.01
N VAL A 122 9.61 -28.67 17.66
CA VAL A 122 8.97 -28.94 18.96
C VAL A 122 7.99 -30.10 18.85
N SER A 123 7.18 -30.15 17.78
CA SER A 123 6.24 -31.25 17.55
C SER A 123 6.96 -32.60 17.39
N HIS A 124 8.05 -32.64 16.62
CA HIS A 124 8.87 -33.84 16.45
C HIS A 124 9.52 -34.29 17.77
N GLN A 125 10.03 -33.34 18.54
CA GLN A 125 10.61 -33.59 19.87
C GLN A 125 9.58 -34.15 20.86
N ILE A 126 8.30 -33.77 20.77
CA ILE A 126 7.22 -34.30 21.63
C ILE A 126 6.77 -35.70 21.17
N LYS A 127 6.74 -35.97 19.87
CA LYS A 127 6.25 -37.25 19.31
C LYS A 127 7.11 -38.44 19.73
N THR A 128 8.42 -38.23 19.86
CA THR A 128 9.40 -39.27 20.20
C THR A 128 9.22 -39.84 21.62
N PRO A 129 9.23 -39.04 22.71
CA PRO A 129 8.99 -39.54 24.06
C PRO A 129 7.57 -40.10 24.23
N LEU A 130 6.57 -39.53 23.55
CA LEU A 130 5.20 -40.06 23.57
C LEU A 130 5.11 -41.46 22.97
N THR A 131 5.81 -41.70 21.86
CA THR A 131 5.90 -43.03 21.24
C THR A 131 6.59 -44.02 22.19
N SER A 132 7.68 -43.60 22.84
CA SER A 132 8.38 -44.41 23.84
C SER A 132 7.48 -44.80 25.02
N LEU A 133 6.72 -43.85 25.57
CA LEU A 133 5.73 -44.11 26.63
C LEU A 133 4.62 -45.07 26.17
N SER A 134 4.13 -44.92 24.95
CA SER A 134 3.12 -45.82 24.38
C SER A 134 3.65 -47.25 24.19
N LEU A 135 4.91 -47.41 23.78
CA LEU A 135 5.56 -48.72 23.69
C LEU A 135 5.77 -49.34 25.08
N MET A 136 6.28 -48.58 26.04
CA MET A 136 6.46 -49.04 27.42
C MET A 136 5.15 -49.53 28.03
N THR A 137 4.09 -48.73 27.94
CA THR A 137 2.76 -49.12 28.45
C THR A 137 2.21 -50.37 27.74
N SER A 138 2.44 -50.52 26.44
CA SER A 138 2.05 -51.70 25.68
C SER A 138 2.82 -52.96 26.09
N LEU A 139 4.13 -52.85 26.31
CA LEU A 139 4.98 -53.95 26.78
C LEU A 139 4.59 -54.39 28.20
N THR A 140 4.39 -53.44 29.12
CA THR A 140 3.93 -53.73 30.48
C THR A 140 2.56 -54.40 30.46
N ARG A 141 1.63 -53.94 29.61
CA ARG A 141 0.32 -54.60 29.43
C ARG A 141 0.48 -56.03 28.90
N GLY A 142 1.36 -56.27 27.94
CA GLY A 142 1.62 -57.60 27.40
C GLY A 142 2.18 -58.57 28.44
N ALA A 143 3.13 -58.12 29.26
CA ALA A 143 3.69 -58.90 30.36
C ALA A 143 2.62 -59.25 31.42
N LEU A 144 1.79 -58.28 31.81
CA LEU A 144 0.69 -58.49 32.77
C LEU A 144 -0.38 -59.47 32.27
N VAL A 145 -0.60 -59.56 30.96
CA VAL A 145 -1.54 -60.52 30.35
C VAL A 145 -0.93 -61.93 30.29
N ALA A 146 0.39 -62.04 30.11
CA ALA A 146 1.11 -63.32 30.06
C ALA A 146 1.29 -63.97 31.45
N ASP A 147 1.37 -63.17 32.51
CA ASP A 147 1.57 -63.64 33.90
C ASP A 147 0.28 -64.16 34.57
N GLY A 148 -0.88 -64.04 33.91
CA GLY A 148 -2.10 -64.77 34.24
C GLY A 148 -2.87 -64.37 35.52
N ASP A 149 -2.33 -63.54 36.43
CA ASP A 149 -2.93 -63.35 37.76
C ASP A 149 -3.54 -61.96 38.05
N HIS A 150 -3.53 -60.98 37.14
CA HIS A 150 -3.93 -59.60 37.47
C HIS A 150 -5.02 -59.01 36.56
N VAL A 151 -6.12 -59.74 36.37
CA VAL A 151 -7.33 -59.31 35.61
C VAL A 151 -7.92 -57.98 36.14
N GLY A 152 -7.68 -57.63 37.41
CA GLY A 152 -8.13 -56.38 38.03
C GLY A 152 -7.33 -55.12 37.65
N GLU A 153 -6.04 -55.24 37.30
CA GLU A 153 -5.16 -54.10 36.96
C GLU A 153 -5.29 -53.70 35.49
N VAL A 154 -5.46 -54.69 34.60
CA VAL A 154 -5.73 -54.48 33.17
C VAL A 154 -7.00 -53.66 32.95
N LYS A 155 -7.98 -53.76 33.86
CA LYS A 155 -9.23 -52.98 33.79
C LYS A 155 -9.06 -51.51 34.18
N ARG A 156 -8.07 -51.16 35.03
CA ARG A 156 -7.78 -49.75 35.40
C ARG A 156 -7.05 -48.98 34.31
N LEU A 157 -6.16 -49.64 33.57
CA LEU A 157 -5.44 -49.07 32.41
C LEU A 157 -6.32 -48.90 31.15
N ARG A 158 -7.60 -49.28 31.23
CA ARG A 158 -8.57 -49.12 30.14
C ARG A 158 -9.38 -47.83 30.26
N THR A 159 -9.34 -47.17 31.42
CA THR A 159 -10.14 -45.99 31.77
C THR A 159 -9.33 -44.69 31.92
N MET A 160 -8.00 -44.75 31.73
CA MET A 160 -7.14 -43.58 31.50
C MET A 160 -6.85 -43.47 30.01
#